data_AF-A0A929M0L5-F1
#
_entry.id   AF-A0A929M0L5-F1
#
_cell.length_a   1.000
_cell.length_b   1.000
_cell.length_c   1.000
_cell.angle_alpha   90.00
_cell.angle_beta   90.00
_cell.angle_gamma   90.00
#
_symmetry.space_group_name_H-M   'P 1'
#
loop_
_entity.id
_entity.type
_entity.pdbx_description
1 polymer ?
#
loop_
_entity_poly.entity_id
_entity_poly.type
_entity_poly.pdbx_seq_one_letter_code
_entity_poly.pdbx_strand_id
1 'polypeptide(L)'
;MQNKFDSANSERSTDIDVIAVLAEYTKLTGAGRTRLVPVSCAEQLIKCVQAHGAQIVEPLEGIPIQVCDIKGRTAAGELLVADVRSIGAEFSPACRLGAQLALADDARTPGYIVVCMQKCCISSIVDVVTALAVDTDNISITTRGVKEQERIRASRHLASDSAQVIAAYLTCHPNVDVVCYPGLKSDISFMRATAQLVGGFGPIVDYMRKDLPGKWLRYVAKDEDVKCQIINLDESVNGTKTMSEPCYNLKYRS
;
A
#
# COMPACT_ATOMS: atom_id res chain seq x y z
N MET A 1 29.37 30.40 30.57
CA MET A 1 28.12 29.70 30.91
C MET A 1 27.74 28.83 29.72
N GLN A 2 27.85 27.52 29.93
CA GLN A 2 27.28 26.37 29.21
C GLN A 2 26.78 26.53 27.75
N ASN A 3 27.60 26.08 26.80
CA ASN A 3 27.11 25.46 25.56
C ASN A 3 26.72 24.00 25.88
N LYS A 4 25.43 23.70 25.84
CA LYS A 4 24.90 22.32 25.80
C LYS A 4 23.56 22.36 25.06
N PHE A 5 23.53 21.75 23.87
CA PHE A 5 22.50 20.84 23.35
C PHE A 5 22.51 20.81 21.82
N ASP A 6 23.64 20.40 21.24
CA ASP A 6 23.61 19.71 19.95
C ASP A 6 23.75 18.22 20.25
N SER A 7 22.63 17.56 20.53
CA SER A 7 22.59 16.09 20.51
C SER A 7 22.65 15.67 19.05
N ALA A 8 23.88 15.48 18.55
CA ALA A 8 24.15 14.78 17.31
C ALA A 8 23.53 13.38 17.42
N ASN A 9 22.38 13.20 16.78
CA ASN A 9 21.72 11.91 16.64
C ASN A 9 22.51 11.10 15.60
N SER A 10 23.66 10.57 16.02
CA SER A 10 24.48 9.66 15.22
C SER A 10 23.65 8.41 14.94
N GLU A 11 23.14 8.29 13.71
CA GLU A 11 22.40 7.14 13.25
C GLU A 11 23.32 5.91 13.29
N ARG A 12 23.12 5.04 14.28
CA ARG A 12 23.85 3.77 14.36
C ARG A 12 23.30 2.80 13.33
N SER A 13 24.22 2.28 12.52
CA SER A 13 24.00 1.10 11.67
C SER A 13 23.54 -0.07 12.53
N THR A 14 22.61 -0.87 12.01
CA THR A 14 22.16 -2.12 12.64
C THR A 14 22.93 -3.31 12.10
N ASP A 15 22.87 -4.45 12.80
CA ASP A 15 23.33 -5.75 12.30
C ASP A 15 22.38 -6.35 11.24
N ILE A 16 21.24 -5.69 10.96
CA ILE A 16 20.32 -6.10 9.90
C ILE A 16 20.94 -5.80 8.54
N ASP A 17 21.17 -6.85 7.79
CA ASP A 17 21.63 -6.81 6.40
C ASP A 17 20.46 -6.49 5.45
N VAL A 18 20.73 -5.67 4.43
CA VAL A 18 19.80 -5.38 3.33
C VAL A 18 19.37 -6.67 2.62
N ILE A 19 20.22 -7.69 2.55
CA ILE A 19 19.84 -9.01 2.00
C ILE A 19 18.67 -9.61 2.78
N ALA A 20 18.64 -9.45 4.10
CA ALA A 20 17.53 -9.93 4.93
C ALA A 20 16.23 -9.18 4.63
N VAL A 21 16.31 -7.87 4.37
CA VAL A 21 15.16 -7.06 3.93
C VAL A 21 14.63 -7.57 2.59
N LEU A 22 15.50 -7.81 1.60
CA LEU A 22 15.07 -8.32 0.29
C LEU A 22 14.45 -9.72 0.39
N ALA A 23 15.01 -10.59 1.23
CA ALA A 23 14.46 -11.91 1.50
C ALA A 23 13.08 -11.84 2.16
N GLU A 24 12.87 -10.85 3.03
CA GLU A 24 11.58 -10.59 3.64
C GLU A 24 10.52 -10.21 2.58
N TYR A 25 10.82 -9.26 1.70
CA TYR A 25 9.91 -8.88 0.61
C TYR A 25 9.64 -10.00 -0.38
N THR A 26 10.65 -10.84 -0.64
CA THR A 26 10.47 -12.06 -1.44
C THR A 26 9.37 -12.93 -0.86
N LYS A 27 9.34 -13.10 0.48
CA LYS A 27 8.32 -13.89 1.19
C LYS A 27 6.94 -13.20 1.18
N LEU A 28 6.89 -11.91 1.54
CA LEU A 28 5.63 -11.15 1.62
C LEU A 28 4.88 -11.17 0.29
N THR A 29 5.59 -10.87 -0.80
CA THR A 29 5.00 -10.77 -2.14
C THR A 29 4.83 -12.12 -2.85
N GLY A 30 5.52 -13.17 -2.37
CA GLY A 30 5.63 -14.45 -3.06
C GLY A 30 6.47 -14.38 -4.34
N ALA A 31 7.43 -13.45 -4.40
CA ALA A 31 8.36 -13.31 -5.50
C ALA A 31 9.41 -14.43 -5.52
N GLY A 32 10.09 -14.56 -6.66
CA GLY A 32 11.26 -15.44 -6.78
C GLY A 32 12.58 -14.75 -6.41
N ARG A 33 12.61 -13.43 -6.54
CA ARG A 33 13.77 -12.60 -6.22
C ARG A 33 13.35 -11.14 -6.05
N THR A 34 14.16 -10.38 -5.33
CA THR A 34 13.93 -8.96 -5.06
C THR A 34 15.21 -8.17 -5.32
N ARG A 35 15.05 -6.91 -5.75
CA ARG A 35 16.14 -5.95 -6.03
C ARG A 35 15.77 -4.58 -5.47
N LEU A 36 16.78 -3.74 -5.31
CA LEU A 36 16.60 -2.32 -5.02
C LEU A 36 16.84 -1.52 -6.29
N VAL A 37 15.90 -0.64 -6.61
CA VAL A 37 16.02 0.34 -7.70
C VAL A 37 15.98 1.72 -7.06
N PRO A 38 16.90 2.66 -7.39
CA PRO A 38 16.86 4.01 -6.86
C PRO A 38 15.51 4.68 -7.15
N VAL A 39 14.98 5.45 -6.19
CA VAL A 39 13.71 6.17 -6.38
C VAL A 39 13.79 7.13 -7.58
N SER A 40 14.96 7.70 -7.87
CA SER A 40 15.20 8.52 -9.06
C SER A 40 14.97 7.78 -10.39
N CYS A 41 15.04 6.44 -10.40
CA CYS A 41 14.78 5.59 -11.56
C CYS A 41 13.33 5.08 -11.61
N ALA A 42 12.46 5.43 -10.66
CA ALA A 42 11.10 4.92 -10.57
C ALA A 42 10.27 5.16 -11.83
N GLU A 43 10.27 6.40 -12.33
CA GLU A 43 9.55 6.75 -13.55
C GLU A 43 10.11 6.03 -14.77
N GLN A 44 11.43 5.89 -14.84
CA GLN A 44 12.10 5.18 -15.93
C GLN A 44 11.71 3.70 -15.92
N LEU A 45 11.76 3.05 -14.74
CA LEU A 45 11.32 1.68 -14.56
C LEU A 45 9.90 1.49 -15.09
N ILE A 46 8.97 2.35 -14.65
CA ILE A 46 7.56 2.28 -15.04
C ILE A 46 7.38 2.46 -16.55
N LYS A 47 8.04 3.47 -17.15
CA LYS A 47 7.98 3.70 -18.60
C LYS A 47 8.53 2.49 -19.37
N CYS A 48 9.64 1.90 -18.93
CA CYS A 48 10.24 0.75 -19.58
C CYS A 48 9.35 -0.50 -19.51
N VAL A 49 8.77 -0.82 -18.34
CA VAL A 49 7.88 -1.99 -18.24
C VAL A 49 6.56 -1.78 -19.00
N GLN A 50 6.04 -0.55 -19.05
CA GLN A 50 4.88 -0.21 -19.89
C GLN A 50 5.18 -0.35 -21.38
N ALA A 51 6.39 0.02 -21.83
CA ALA A 51 6.82 -0.21 -23.20
C ALA A 51 6.89 -1.70 -23.58
N HIS A 52 7.02 -2.59 -22.60
CA HIS A 52 6.89 -4.04 -22.75
C HIS A 52 5.45 -4.56 -22.58
N GLY A 53 4.46 -3.66 -22.56
CA GLY A 53 3.03 -4.01 -22.49
C GLY A 53 2.51 -4.25 -21.08
N ALA A 54 3.31 -3.96 -20.03
CA ALA A 54 2.84 -4.12 -18.67
C ALA A 54 1.89 -2.98 -18.24
N GLN A 55 0.83 -3.32 -17.53
CA GLN A 55 -0.08 -2.38 -16.90
C GLN A 55 0.26 -2.22 -15.42
N ILE A 56 0.28 -0.97 -14.96
CA ILE A 56 0.47 -0.65 -13.54
C ILE A 56 -0.91 -0.71 -12.86
N VAL A 57 -1.00 -1.46 -11.77
CA VAL A 57 -2.24 -1.63 -11.01
C VAL A 57 -1.96 -1.44 -9.53
N GLU A 58 -2.92 -0.91 -8.78
CA GLU A 58 -2.90 -0.93 -7.31
C GLU A 58 -3.85 -2.04 -6.83
N PRO A 59 -3.54 -2.80 -5.76
CA PRO A 59 -4.45 -3.84 -5.28
C PRO A 59 -5.79 -3.30 -4.77
N LEU A 60 -5.80 -2.05 -4.29
CA LEU A 60 -6.99 -1.31 -3.92
C LEU A 60 -7.13 -0.09 -4.85
N GLU A 61 -8.22 0.00 -5.60
CA GLU A 61 -8.38 1.03 -6.65
C GLU A 61 -9.82 1.56 -6.76
N GLY A 62 -9.98 2.70 -7.42
CA GLY A 62 -11.29 3.28 -7.76
C GLY A 62 -11.97 4.07 -6.63
N ILE A 63 -13.09 4.72 -6.97
CA ILE A 63 -14.09 5.30 -6.06
C ILE A 63 -15.46 4.92 -6.67
N PRO A 64 -16.26 4.04 -6.02
CA PRO A 64 -15.99 3.41 -4.73
C PRO A 64 -14.80 2.45 -4.78
N ILE A 65 -14.20 2.21 -3.62
CA ILE A 65 -13.03 1.35 -3.45
C ILE A 65 -13.35 -0.09 -3.85
N GLN A 66 -12.44 -0.68 -4.62
CA GLN A 66 -12.54 -2.05 -5.11
C GLN A 66 -11.19 -2.76 -4.99
N VAL A 67 -11.23 -4.09 -5.04
CA VAL A 67 -10.02 -4.91 -5.12
C VAL A 67 -9.72 -5.23 -6.59
N CYS A 68 -8.51 -4.94 -7.04
CA CYS A 68 -8.08 -5.26 -8.40
C CYS A 68 -7.98 -6.78 -8.60
N ASP A 69 -8.41 -7.30 -9.77
CA ASP A 69 -8.27 -8.73 -10.09
C ASP A 69 -6.87 -9.15 -10.52
N ILE A 70 -5.86 -8.99 -9.67
CA ILE A 70 -4.49 -9.33 -10.09
C ILE A 70 -4.43 -10.79 -10.57
N LYS A 71 -5.06 -11.71 -9.84
CA LYS A 71 -5.10 -13.12 -10.21
C LYS A 71 -5.88 -13.40 -11.49
N GLY A 72 -7.11 -12.88 -11.62
CA GLY A 72 -7.95 -13.12 -12.79
C GLY A 72 -7.37 -12.51 -14.07
N ARG A 73 -6.84 -11.28 -13.99
CA ARG A 73 -6.25 -10.57 -15.14
C ARG A 73 -4.97 -11.21 -15.62
N THR A 74 -4.08 -11.60 -14.71
CA THR A 74 -2.86 -12.32 -15.10
C THR A 74 -3.16 -13.71 -15.66
N ALA A 75 -4.17 -14.41 -15.14
CA ALA A 75 -4.67 -15.65 -15.72
C ALA A 75 -5.28 -15.46 -17.12
N ALA A 76 -5.84 -14.28 -17.40
CA ALA A 76 -6.30 -13.88 -18.73
C ALA A 76 -5.16 -13.44 -19.67
N GLY A 77 -3.91 -13.48 -19.22
CA GLY A 77 -2.72 -13.15 -20.01
C GLY A 77 -2.27 -11.70 -19.92
N GLU A 78 -2.86 -10.88 -19.05
CA GLU A 78 -2.39 -9.51 -18.84
C GLU A 78 -1.05 -9.48 -18.12
N LEU A 79 -0.15 -8.61 -18.58
CA LEU A 79 1.13 -8.34 -17.92
C LEU A 79 0.92 -7.25 -16.88
N LEU A 80 0.99 -7.59 -15.60
CA LEU A 80 0.74 -6.62 -14.51
C LEU A 80 2.00 -6.32 -13.70
N VAL A 81 2.13 -5.06 -13.30
CA VAL A 81 3.01 -4.58 -12.25
C VAL A 81 2.13 -4.04 -11.13
N ALA A 82 2.19 -4.69 -9.98
CA ALA A 82 1.42 -4.29 -8.81
C ALA A 82 2.19 -3.23 -8.01
N ASP A 83 1.68 -2.02 -7.94
CA ASP A 83 2.17 -1.00 -7.03
C ASP A 83 1.51 -1.21 -5.66
N VAL A 84 2.28 -1.70 -4.70
CA VAL A 84 1.79 -2.01 -3.35
C VAL A 84 2.26 -0.99 -2.32
N ARG A 85 2.85 0.13 -2.75
CA ARG A 85 3.39 1.17 -1.84
C ARG A 85 2.32 1.78 -0.96
N SER A 86 1.12 2.00 -1.52
CA SER A 86 -0.01 2.61 -0.84
C SER A 86 -0.55 1.74 0.30
N ILE A 87 -0.70 0.44 0.05
CA ILE A 87 -1.30 -0.49 1.02
C ILE A 87 -0.27 -1.23 1.88
N GLY A 88 0.98 -1.36 1.43
CA GLY A 88 2.00 -2.20 2.03
C GLY A 88 2.07 -3.61 1.40
N ALA A 89 3.30 -4.10 1.17
CA ALA A 89 3.54 -5.43 0.60
C ALA A 89 3.04 -6.58 1.48
N GLU A 90 2.87 -6.33 2.78
CA GLU A 90 2.29 -7.25 3.75
C GLU A 90 0.81 -7.55 3.50
N PHE A 91 0.10 -6.68 2.77
CA PHE A 91 -1.32 -6.86 2.46
C PHE A 91 -1.59 -7.53 1.10
N SER A 92 -0.59 -7.58 0.22
CA SER A 92 -0.78 -8.12 -1.13
C SER A 92 0.40 -9.00 -1.57
N PRO A 93 0.20 -10.32 -1.66
CA PRO A 93 1.18 -11.24 -2.23
C PRO A 93 1.16 -11.17 -3.77
N ALA A 94 1.32 -9.98 -4.34
CA ALA A 94 1.02 -9.70 -5.75
C ALA A 94 1.77 -10.60 -6.75
N CYS A 95 3.04 -10.93 -6.49
CA CYS A 95 3.78 -11.86 -7.36
C CYS A 95 3.22 -13.29 -7.28
N ARG A 96 2.75 -13.74 -6.10
CA ARG A 96 2.04 -15.02 -5.96
C ARG A 96 0.72 -15.04 -6.74
N LEU A 97 0.06 -13.88 -6.85
CA LEU A 97 -1.17 -13.72 -7.61
C LEU A 97 -0.93 -13.69 -9.13
N GLY A 98 0.33 -13.54 -9.58
CA GLY A 98 0.70 -13.60 -11.00
C GLY A 98 1.28 -12.31 -11.57
N ALA A 99 1.30 -11.21 -10.78
CA ALA A 99 1.94 -9.97 -11.24
C ALA A 99 3.43 -10.20 -11.51
N GLN A 100 3.93 -9.66 -12.61
CA GLN A 100 5.34 -9.76 -13.00
C GLN A 100 6.24 -9.10 -11.96
N LEU A 101 5.82 -7.91 -11.51
CA LEU A 101 6.50 -7.15 -10.48
C LEU A 101 5.54 -6.76 -9.34
N ALA A 102 6.09 -6.61 -8.15
CA ALA A 102 5.49 -5.83 -7.07
C ALA A 102 6.46 -4.72 -6.65
N LEU A 103 5.97 -3.48 -6.57
CA LEU A 103 6.74 -2.29 -6.18
C LEU A 103 6.36 -1.90 -4.76
N ALA A 104 7.35 -1.79 -3.87
CA ALA A 104 7.12 -1.44 -2.48
C ALA A 104 8.16 -0.41 -1.99
N ASP A 105 7.79 0.33 -0.95
CA ASP A 105 8.67 1.24 -0.23
C ASP A 105 9.03 0.62 1.12
N ASP A 106 10.26 0.85 1.57
CA ASP A 106 10.72 0.41 2.89
C ASP A 106 11.53 1.52 3.58
N ALA A 107 11.14 1.88 4.80
CA ALA A 107 11.81 2.92 5.56
C ALA A 107 13.24 2.54 5.98
N ARG A 108 13.63 1.26 5.90
CA ARG A 108 15.03 0.81 6.05
C ARG A 108 15.89 1.18 4.85
N THR A 109 15.29 1.45 3.70
CA THR A 109 15.98 1.82 2.44
C THR A 109 15.32 3.03 1.76
N PRO A 110 15.27 4.22 2.41
CA PRO A 110 14.42 5.35 1.99
C PRO A 110 14.79 6.02 0.65
N GLY A 111 15.93 5.66 0.04
CA GLY A 111 16.33 6.12 -1.30
C GLY A 111 16.01 5.13 -2.43
N TYR A 112 15.36 4.01 -2.10
CA TYR A 112 15.14 2.90 -3.02
C TYR A 112 13.70 2.40 -3.01
N ILE A 113 13.26 1.93 -4.17
CA ILE A 113 12.08 1.11 -4.34
C ILE A 113 12.52 -0.35 -4.24
N VAL A 114 11.78 -1.13 -3.45
CA VAL A 114 11.92 -2.57 -3.39
C VAL A 114 11.12 -3.17 -4.56
N VAL A 115 11.83 -3.73 -5.53
CA VAL A 115 11.24 -4.34 -6.73
C VAL A 115 11.29 -5.85 -6.59
N CYS A 116 10.11 -6.46 -6.38
CA CYS A 116 9.94 -7.90 -6.27
C CYS A 116 9.57 -8.46 -7.64
N MET A 117 10.28 -9.48 -8.11
CA MET A 117 10.01 -10.13 -9.40
C MET A 117 9.44 -11.52 -9.20
N GLN A 118 8.39 -11.84 -9.95
CA GLN A 118 7.84 -13.18 -9.99
C GLN A 118 8.89 -14.23 -10.36
N LYS A 119 8.74 -15.47 -9.89
CA LYS A 119 9.66 -16.58 -10.16
C LYS A 119 9.82 -16.88 -11.65
N CYS A 120 8.76 -16.72 -12.43
CA CYS A 120 8.73 -16.91 -13.88
C CYS A 120 8.62 -15.57 -14.62
N CYS A 121 9.21 -14.51 -14.06
CA CYS A 121 9.15 -13.19 -14.66
C CYS A 121 9.78 -13.19 -16.07
N ILE A 122 9.09 -12.54 -17.02
CA ILE A 122 9.49 -12.50 -18.43
C ILE A 122 10.83 -11.81 -18.59
N SER A 123 11.74 -12.42 -19.37
CA SER A 123 13.13 -11.97 -19.55
C SER A 123 13.27 -10.48 -19.87
N SER A 124 12.44 -9.91 -20.74
CA SER A 124 12.52 -8.48 -21.04
C SER A 124 12.26 -7.58 -19.81
N ILE A 125 11.35 -7.97 -18.93
CA ILE A 125 11.09 -7.26 -17.66
C ILE A 125 12.25 -7.47 -16.69
N VAL A 126 12.83 -8.67 -16.66
CA VAL A 126 14.04 -8.98 -15.88
C VAL A 126 15.19 -8.05 -16.25
N ASP A 127 15.42 -7.87 -17.55
CA ASP A 127 16.52 -7.08 -18.08
C ASP A 127 16.35 -5.61 -17.72
N VAL A 128 15.12 -5.08 -17.83
CA VAL A 128 14.79 -3.72 -17.39
C VAL A 128 15.11 -3.52 -15.90
N VAL A 129 14.66 -4.42 -15.02
CA VAL A 129 14.92 -4.29 -13.58
C VAL A 129 16.41 -4.44 -13.29
N THR A 130 17.09 -5.35 -13.96
CA THR A 130 18.53 -5.61 -13.76
C THR A 130 19.38 -4.43 -14.18
N ALA A 131 19.01 -3.74 -15.27
CA ALA A 131 19.71 -2.55 -15.75
C ALA A 131 19.56 -1.34 -14.80
N LEU A 132 18.49 -1.28 -14.02
CA LEU A 132 18.19 -0.17 -13.10
C LEU A 132 18.50 -0.49 -11.63
N ALA A 133 18.70 -1.76 -11.30
CA ALA A 133 18.98 -2.19 -9.94
C ALA A 133 20.40 -1.82 -9.51
N VAL A 134 20.55 -1.55 -8.21
CA VAL A 134 21.87 -1.34 -7.60
C VAL A 134 22.37 -2.61 -6.91
N ASP A 135 23.68 -2.68 -6.73
CA ASP A 135 24.29 -3.64 -5.82
C ASP A 135 24.00 -3.25 -4.36
N THR A 136 23.91 -4.25 -3.50
CA THR A 136 23.57 -4.14 -2.08
C THR A 136 24.76 -3.87 -1.17
N ASP A 137 25.99 -4.10 -1.64
CA ASP A 137 27.22 -4.10 -0.82
C ASP A 137 27.47 -2.81 -0.01
N ASN A 138 26.91 -1.67 -0.46
CA ASN A 138 27.12 -0.36 0.18
C ASN A 138 25.85 0.24 0.80
N ILE A 139 24.78 -0.55 0.96
CA ILE A 139 23.51 -0.08 1.51
C ILE A 139 23.46 -0.41 3.00
N SER A 140 23.60 0.61 3.85
CA SER A 140 23.49 0.47 5.30
C SER A 140 22.05 0.67 5.77
N ILE A 141 21.63 -0.16 6.72
CA ILE A 141 20.34 -0.03 7.40
C ILE A 141 20.55 0.64 8.75
N THR A 142 19.75 1.65 9.03
CA THR A 142 19.81 2.38 10.30
C THR A 142 18.79 1.86 11.29
N THR A 143 19.11 2.00 12.58
CA THR A 143 18.19 1.60 13.66
C THR A 143 16.87 2.37 13.57
N ARG A 144 16.95 3.62 13.10
CA ARG A 144 15.78 4.47 12.86
C ARG A 144 14.89 3.90 11.75
N GLY A 145 15.47 3.51 10.62
CA GLY A 145 14.72 2.92 9.50
C GLY A 145 14.00 1.64 9.88
N VAL A 146 14.63 0.79 10.72
CA VAL A 146 14.00 -0.44 11.23
C VAL A 146 12.77 -0.13 12.09
N LYS A 147 12.94 0.73 13.09
CA LYS A 147 11.83 1.12 13.98
C LYS A 147 10.71 1.82 13.21
N GLU A 148 11.07 2.63 12.23
CA GLU A 148 10.10 3.31 11.38
C GLU A 148 9.31 2.32 10.53
N GLN A 149 9.97 1.33 9.92
CA GLN A 149 9.28 0.31 9.14
C GLN A 149 8.35 -0.55 10.00
N GLU A 150 8.76 -0.90 11.22
CA GLU A 150 7.90 -1.60 12.19
C GLU A 150 6.66 -0.76 12.54
N ARG A 151 6.84 0.53 12.80
CA ARG A 151 5.74 1.47 13.07
C ARG A 151 4.79 1.60 11.90
N ILE A 152 5.30 1.79 10.68
CA ILE A 152 4.49 1.91 9.46
C ILE A 152 3.61 0.67 9.26
N ARG A 153 4.16 -0.52 9.45
CA ARG A 153 3.40 -1.77 9.31
C ARG A 153 2.34 -1.95 10.38
N ALA A 154 2.71 -1.71 11.64
CA ALA A 154 1.75 -1.75 12.74
C ALA A 154 0.61 -0.74 12.52
N SER A 155 0.95 0.47 12.08
CA SER A 155 0.01 1.54 11.73
C SER A 155 -0.97 1.10 10.65
N ARG A 156 -0.50 0.49 9.56
CA ARG A 156 -1.39 -0.01 8.49
C ARG A 156 -2.36 -1.09 8.98
N HIS A 157 -1.91 -2.03 9.81
CA HIS A 157 -2.81 -3.04 10.40
C HIS A 157 -3.87 -2.40 11.29
N LEU A 158 -3.47 -1.49 12.20
CA LEU A 158 -4.40 -0.77 13.06
C LEU A 158 -5.40 0.11 12.27
N ALA A 159 -4.94 0.75 11.20
CA ALA A 159 -5.80 1.51 10.30
C ALA A 159 -6.78 0.60 9.54
N SER A 160 -6.35 -0.58 9.09
CA SER A 160 -7.23 -1.58 8.49
C SER A 160 -8.29 -2.08 9.47
N ASP A 161 -7.91 -2.37 10.72
CA ASP A 161 -8.85 -2.78 11.77
C ASP A 161 -9.87 -1.67 12.07
N SER A 162 -9.39 -0.42 12.12
CA SER A 162 -10.26 0.74 12.32
C SER A 162 -11.23 0.93 11.17
N ALA A 163 -10.79 0.74 9.92
CA ALA A 163 -11.65 0.80 8.74
C ALA A 163 -12.77 -0.24 8.79
N GLN A 164 -12.50 -1.46 9.26
CA GLN A 164 -13.52 -2.50 9.44
C GLN A 164 -14.63 -2.06 10.41
N VAL A 165 -14.26 -1.46 11.55
CA VAL A 165 -15.22 -0.97 12.55
C VAL A 165 -16.00 0.24 12.00
N ILE A 166 -15.32 1.16 11.31
CA ILE A 166 -15.94 2.35 10.71
C ILE A 166 -16.92 1.96 9.60
N ALA A 167 -16.57 1.00 8.76
CA ALA A 167 -17.45 0.47 7.74
C ALA A 167 -18.71 -0.17 8.36
N ALA A 168 -18.55 -0.94 9.45
CA ALA A 168 -19.68 -1.50 10.18
C ALA A 168 -20.57 -0.41 10.82
N TYR A 169 -19.96 0.64 11.39
CA TYR A 169 -20.68 1.80 11.91
C TYR A 169 -21.52 2.48 10.81
N LEU A 170 -20.89 2.83 9.68
CA LEU A 170 -21.54 3.49 8.55
C LEU A 170 -22.69 2.66 7.98
N THR A 171 -22.53 1.33 7.93
CA THR A 171 -23.58 0.42 7.43
C THR A 171 -24.87 0.51 8.25
N CYS A 172 -24.76 0.83 9.54
CA CYS A 172 -25.91 0.97 10.44
C CYS A 172 -26.37 2.42 10.60
N HIS A 173 -25.72 3.39 9.95
CA HIS A 173 -25.96 4.80 10.19
C HIS A 173 -27.21 5.31 9.45
N PRO A 174 -28.16 6.02 10.10
CA PRO A 174 -29.44 6.39 9.49
C PRO A 174 -29.33 7.30 8.26
N ASN A 175 -28.26 8.11 8.16
CA ASN A 175 -28.02 9.03 7.04
C ASN A 175 -27.14 8.45 5.92
N VAL A 176 -26.65 7.21 6.06
CA VAL A 176 -25.84 6.53 5.05
C VAL A 176 -26.73 5.64 4.19
N ASP A 177 -26.55 5.72 2.88
CA ASP A 177 -27.30 4.94 1.89
C ASP A 177 -26.56 3.65 1.51
N VAL A 178 -25.29 3.78 1.15
CA VAL A 178 -24.44 2.65 0.70
C VAL A 178 -23.06 2.78 1.31
N VAL A 179 -22.44 1.64 1.63
CA VAL A 179 -21.04 1.53 2.07
C VAL A 179 -20.30 0.55 1.17
N CYS A 180 -19.13 0.95 0.71
CA CYS A 180 -18.16 0.11 0.01
C CYS A 180 -16.91 -0.02 0.85
N TYR A 181 -16.63 -1.26 1.26
CA TYR A 181 -15.44 -1.64 1.99
C TYR A 181 -15.15 -3.11 1.73
N PRO A 182 -13.96 -3.49 1.22
CA PRO A 182 -13.68 -4.86 0.82
C PRO A 182 -13.78 -5.90 1.96
N GLY A 183 -13.74 -5.47 3.22
CA GLY A 183 -13.93 -6.33 4.39
C GLY A 183 -15.39 -6.58 4.80
N LEU A 184 -16.38 -5.93 4.17
CA LEU A 184 -17.79 -6.20 4.43
C LEU A 184 -18.28 -7.37 3.56
N LYS A 185 -18.98 -8.34 4.15
CA LYS A 185 -19.56 -9.48 3.41
C LYS A 185 -20.55 -9.07 2.31
N SER A 186 -21.18 -7.91 2.45
CA SER A 186 -22.10 -7.34 1.48
C SER A 186 -21.40 -6.62 0.32
N ASP A 187 -20.10 -6.38 0.43
CA ASP A 187 -19.32 -5.70 -0.61
C ASP A 187 -19.08 -6.64 -1.80
N ILE A 188 -19.24 -6.11 -3.01
CA ILE A 188 -19.04 -6.88 -4.25
C ILE A 188 -17.61 -7.40 -4.40
N SER A 189 -16.63 -6.72 -3.80
CA SER A 189 -15.23 -7.11 -3.79
C SER A 189 -14.89 -8.13 -2.70
N PHE A 190 -15.80 -8.47 -1.76
CA PHE A 190 -15.48 -9.28 -0.58
C PHE A 190 -14.83 -10.64 -0.90
N MET A 191 -15.42 -11.38 -1.83
CA MET A 191 -14.89 -12.69 -2.24
C MET A 191 -13.49 -12.58 -2.85
N ARG A 192 -13.23 -11.48 -3.55
CA ARG A 192 -11.93 -11.20 -4.16
C ARG A 192 -10.93 -10.74 -3.13
N ALA A 193 -11.35 -9.87 -2.22
CA ALA A 193 -10.55 -9.34 -1.13
C ALA A 193 -10.02 -10.46 -0.24
N THR A 194 -10.90 -11.35 0.20
CA THR A 194 -10.53 -12.52 1.03
C THR A 194 -9.64 -13.53 0.31
N ALA A 195 -9.67 -13.57 -1.03
CA ALA A 195 -8.83 -14.46 -1.82
C ALA A 195 -7.47 -13.86 -2.21
N GLN A 196 -7.34 -12.53 -2.27
CA GLN A 196 -6.17 -11.83 -2.80
C GLN A 196 -5.42 -10.99 -1.77
N LEU A 197 -6.07 -10.52 -0.70
CA LEU A 197 -5.46 -9.73 0.35
C LEU A 197 -5.09 -10.58 1.56
N VAL A 198 -4.12 -10.10 2.35
CA VAL A 198 -3.61 -10.77 3.55
C VAL A 198 -3.56 -9.76 4.69
N GLY A 199 -3.86 -10.19 5.92
CA GLY A 199 -3.63 -9.35 7.11
C GLY A 199 -4.54 -8.11 7.24
N GLY A 200 -5.53 -7.94 6.35
CA GLY A 200 -6.54 -6.88 6.40
C GLY A 200 -7.07 -6.51 5.01
N PHE A 201 -7.95 -5.51 4.96
CA PHE A 201 -8.64 -5.05 3.75
C PHE A 201 -8.29 -3.60 3.37
N GLY A 202 -7.31 -3.02 4.07
CA GLY A 202 -6.85 -1.66 3.89
C GLY A 202 -7.69 -0.63 4.66
N PRO A 203 -7.24 0.64 4.66
CA PRO A 203 -7.80 1.69 5.52
C PRO A 203 -8.94 2.49 4.86
N ILE A 204 -9.29 2.21 3.61
CA ILE A 204 -10.17 3.05 2.81
C ILE A 204 -11.60 2.53 2.88
N VAL A 205 -12.54 3.38 3.30
CA VAL A 205 -13.98 3.11 3.32
C VAL A 205 -14.66 4.18 2.47
N ASP A 206 -15.42 3.78 1.46
CA ASP A 206 -16.25 4.70 0.70
C ASP A 206 -17.71 4.53 1.09
N TYR A 207 -18.47 5.62 1.07
CA TYR A 207 -19.88 5.60 1.41
C TYR A 207 -20.65 6.69 0.68
N MET A 208 -21.96 6.51 0.52
CA MET A 208 -22.88 7.51 0.03
C MET A 208 -23.84 7.91 1.13
N ARG A 209 -24.17 9.20 1.21
CA ARG A 209 -25.20 9.69 2.12
C ARG A 209 -26.54 9.80 1.39
N LYS A 210 -27.62 9.62 2.14
CA LYS A 210 -29.00 9.72 1.60
C LYS A 210 -29.33 11.11 1.09
N ASP A 211 -28.75 12.15 1.68
CA ASP A 211 -28.96 13.55 1.28
C ASP A 211 -28.05 13.99 0.12
N LEU A 212 -27.08 13.18 -0.28
CA LEU A 212 -26.17 13.42 -1.40
C LEU A 212 -26.15 12.22 -2.37
N PRO A 213 -27.29 11.88 -3.01
CA PRO A 213 -27.40 10.70 -3.85
C PRO A 213 -26.42 10.76 -5.03
N GLY A 214 -25.77 9.63 -5.30
CA GLY A 214 -24.81 9.49 -6.40
C GLY A 214 -23.42 10.09 -6.12
N LYS A 215 -23.20 10.72 -4.95
CA LYS A 215 -21.88 11.24 -4.56
C LYS A 215 -21.21 10.30 -3.57
N TRP A 216 -20.11 9.69 -4.00
CA TRP A 216 -19.22 8.94 -3.12
C TRP A 216 -18.39 9.87 -2.24
N LEU A 217 -18.36 9.56 -0.95
CA LEU A 217 -17.49 10.15 0.05
C LEU A 217 -16.49 9.08 0.48
N ARG A 218 -15.25 9.51 0.70
CA ARG A 218 -14.16 8.63 1.14
C ARG A 218 -13.76 8.96 2.57
N TYR A 219 -13.64 7.92 3.38
CA TYR A 219 -12.99 7.96 4.67
C TYR A 219 -11.72 7.12 4.64
N VAL A 220 -10.63 7.66 5.17
CA VAL A 220 -9.37 6.93 5.34
C VAL A 220 -9.14 6.77 6.83
N ALA A 221 -9.27 5.55 7.32
CA ALA A 221 -9.02 5.20 8.70
C ALA A 221 -7.54 5.37 9.05
N LYS A 222 -7.31 5.69 10.32
CA LYS A 222 -5.99 5.92 10.90
C LYS A 222 -5.70 4.91 12.01
N ASP A 223 -4.45 4.87 12.44
CA ASP A 223 -3.95 4.11 13.59
C ASP A 223 -4.23 4.80 14.94
N GLU A 224 -5.41 5.41 15.05
CA GLU A 224 -5.87 6.14 16.24
C GLU A 224 -7.05 5.41 16.89
N ASP A 225 -7.47 5.83 18.09
CA ASP A 225 -8.68 5.27 18.72
C ASP A 225 -9.89 5.40 17.78
N VAL A 226 -10.42 4.25 17.37
CA VAL A 226 -11.55 4.16 16.44
C VAL A 226 -12.81 4.85 16.97
N LYS A 227 -12.99 4.94 18.29
CA LYS A 227 -14.13 5.66 18.88
C LYS A 227 -14.03 7.16 18.61
N CYS A 228 -12.83 7.74 18.77
CA CYS A 228 -12.58 9.13 18.44
C CYS A 228 -12.75 9.39 16.94
N GLN A 229 -12.30 8.46 16.09
CA GLN A 229 -12.50 8.51 14.65
C GLN A 229 -14.00 8.52 14.28
N ILE A 230 -14.80 7.67 14.92
CA ILE A 230 -16.26 7.61 14.72
C ILE A 230 -16.94 8.90 15.17
N ILE A 231 -16.59 9.45 16.34
CA ILE A 231 -17.18 10.72 16.82
C ILE A 231 -16.91 11.86 15.82
N ASN A 232 -15.67 11.96 15.33
CA ASN A 232 -15.31 12.98 14.33
C ASN A 232 -16.00 12.76 12.97
N LEU A 233 -16.18 11.50 12.57
CA LEU A 233 -16.86 11.14 11.35
C LEU A 233 -18.37 11.41 11.43
N ASP A 234 -18.98 11.17 12.60
CA ASP A 234 -20.41 11.36 12.81
C ASP A 234 -20.85 12.80 12.53
N GLU A 235 -20.07 13.78 12.98
CA GLU A 235 -20.28 15.19 12.65
C GLU A 235 -20.32 15.42 11.12
N SER A 236 -19.43 14.76 10.38
CA SER A 236 -19.42 14.88 8.92
C SER A 236 -20.58 14.16 8.23
N VAL A 237 -20.93 12.96 8.69
CA VAL A 237 -22.02 12.16 8.10
C VAL A 237 -23.36 12.85 8.35
N ASN A 238 -23.50 13.54 9.48
CA ASN A 238 -24.66 14.35 9.80
C ASN A 238 -24.63 15.75 9.15
N GLY A 239 -23.58 16.08 8.39
CA GLY A 239 -23.48 17.35 7.66
C GLY A 239 -23.21 18.57 8.55
N THR A 240 -22.83 18.38 9.81
CA THR A 240 -22.47 19.47 10.72
C THR A 240 -21.03 19.95 10.51
N LYS A 241 -20.23 19.20 9.72
CA LYS A 241 -18.86 19.56 9.34
C LYS A 241 -18.52 19.06 7.95
N THR A 242 -17.89 19.91 7.14
CA THR A 242 -17.33 19.50 5.85
C THR A 242 -16.04 18.75 6.11
N MET A 243 -15.95 17.47 5.72
CA MET A 243 -14.66 16.78 5.66
C MET A 243 -13.80 17.46 4.61
N SER A 244 -12.56 17.79 4.97
CA SER A 244 -11.55 18.11 3.96
C SER A 244 -11.45 16.93 3.01
N GLU A 245 -11.44 17.19 1.69
CA GLU A 245 -11.20 16.14 0.70
C GLU A 245 -9.96 15.33 1.12
N PRO A 246 -10.06 14.00 1.22
CA PRO A 246 -8.88 13.20 1.46
C PRO A 246 -7.96 13.36 0.24
N CYS A 247 -6.77 13.92 0.47
CA CYS A 247 -5.67 13.91 -0.49
C CYS A 247 -5.20 12.47 -0.73
N TYR A 248 -5.95 11.69 -1.51
CA TYR A 248 -5.48 10.48 -2.15
C TYR A 248 -5.39 10.71 -3.66
N ASN A 249 -4.54 11.65 -4.05
CA ASN A 249 -3.99 11.70 -5.40
C ASN A 249 -2.64 10.98 -5.37
N LEU A 250 -2.67 9.66 -5.58
CA LEU A 250 -1.50 8.79 -5.75
C LEU A 250 -0.93 8.85 -7.18
N LYS A 251 -1.01 9.99 -7.87
CA LYS A 251 -0.26 10.17 -9.11
C LYS A 251 1.10 10.75 -8.74
N TYR A 252 2.04 9.83 -8.50
CA TYR A 252 3.48 10.08 -8.47
C TYR A 252 3.88 11.31 -7.64
N ARG A 253 4.05 11.13 -6.34
CA ARG A 253 4.87 12.07 -5.58
C ARG A 253 6.32 11.90 -6.04
N SER A 254 6.72 12.85 -6.89
CA SER A 254 8.08 13.23 -7.28
C SER A 254 9.02 13.37 -6.10
#